data_AF-A0A151RMP4-F1
#
_entry.id   AF-A0A151RMP4-F1
#
_cell.length_a   1.000
_cell.length_b   1.000
_cell.length_c   1.000
_cell.angle_alpha   90.00
_cell.angle_beta   90.00
_cell.angle_gamma   90.00
#
_symmetry.space_group_name_H-M   'P 1'
#
loop_
_entity.id
_entity.type
_entity.pdbx_description
1 polymer ?
#
loop_
_entity_poly.entity_id
_entity_poly.type
_entity_poly.pdbx_seq_one_letter_code
_entity_poly.pdbx_strand_id
1 'polypeptide(L)'
;MMKLVHYYNKLKSLKVGLGESYLIWQVLESLPSQFDVLKTSYNTQKEEWTIDEMIAIVSQEEASIKKTKSHSVQFIGSTSGTKHEEGFQRQVPF
;
A
#
# COMPACT_ATOMS: atom_id res chain seq x y z
N MET A 1 -2.45 10.84 7.05
CA MET A 1 -1.63 11.95 6.53
C MET A 1 -2.18 13.34 6.86
N MET A 2 -3.37 13.73 6.40
CA MET A 2 -3.87 15.11 6.58
C MET A 2 -3.91 15.64 8.03
N LYS A 3 -4.16 14.78 9.04
CA LYS A 3 -4.15 15.19 10.45
C LYS A 3 -2.76 15.60 10.96
N LEU A 4 -1.70 14.90 10.56
CA LEU A 4 -0.32 15.18 10.99
C LEU A 4 0.20 16.50 10.39
N VAL A 5 -0.05 16.71 9.09
CA VAL A 5 0.27 17.98 8.42
C VAL A 5 -0.51 19.14 9.02
N HIS A 6 -1.77 18.92 9.41
CA HIS A 6 -2.57 19.91 10.11
C HIS A 6 -1.98 20.28 11.48
N TYR A 7 -1.58 19.29 12.30
CA TYR A 7 -0.93 19.55 13.59
C TYR A 7 0.40 20.27 13.43
N TYR A 8 1.21 19.90 12.44
CA TYR A 8 2.45 20.60 12.14
C TYR A 8 2.22 22.08 11.85
N ASN A 9 1.28 22.40 10.95
CA ASN A 9 0.95 23.79 10.63
C ASN A 9 0.43 24.55 11.85
N LYS A 10 -0.35 23.90 12.73
CA LYS A 10 -0.80 24.49 13.99
C LYS A 10 0.37 24.76 14.93
N LEU A 11 1.31 23.83 15.11
CA LEU A 11 2.51 24.02 15.93
C LEU A 11 3.40 25.13 15.38
N LYS A 12 3.57 25.20 14.06
CA LYS A 12 4.28 26.29 13.38
C LYS A 12 3.62 27.65 13.67
N SER A 13 2.29 27.73 13.67
CA SER A 13 1.55 28.95 14.03
C SER A 13 1.75 29.37 15.49
N LEU A 14 2.01 28.41 16.38
CA LEU A 14 2.36 28.62 17.79
C LEU A 14 3.85 28.92 18.01
N LYS A 15 4.62 29.15 16.94
CA LYS A 15 6.08 29.32 16.96
C LYS A 15 6.85 28.11 17.51
N VAL A 16 6.22 26.94 17.54
CA VAL A 16 6.88 25.67 17.82
C VAL A 16 7.42 25.14 16.49
N GLY A 17 8.72 25.32 16.27
CA GLY A 17 9.40 24.78 15.10
C GLY A 17 9.71 23.30 15.29
N LEU A 18 8.99 22.44 14.57
CA LEU A 18 9.43 21.06 14.35
C LEU A 18 10.23 21.01 13.04
N GLY A 19 11.39 20.37 13.07
CA GLY A 19 12.20 20.15 11.86
C GLY A 19 11.47 19.22 10.88
N GLU A 20 11.70 19.41 9.59
CA GLU A 20 11.08 18.60 8.53
C GLU A 20 11.41 17.11 8.70
N SER A 21 12.66 16.79 9.01
CA SER A 21 13.13 15.42 9.27
C SER A 21 12.35 14.74 10.41
N TYR A 22 11.99 15.48 11.46
CA TYR A 22 11.20 14.94 12.58
C TYR A 22 9.76 14.60 12.16
N LEU A 23 9.14 15.44 11.34
CA LEU A 23 7.79 15.19 10.85
C LEU A 23 7.75 13.98 9.93
N ILE A 24 8.73 13.87 9.05
CA ILE A 24 8.85 12.75 8.13
C ILE A 24 9.02 11.47 8.92
N TRP A 25 9.92 11.44 9.90
CA TRP A 25 10.06 10.31 10.81
C TRP A 25 8.76 9.97 11.55
N GLN A 26 8.08 10.97 12.13
CA GLN A 26 6.80 10.76 12.83
C GLN A 26 5.72 10.19 11.92
N VAL A 27 5.61 10.68 10.68
CA VAL A 27 4.62 10.13 9.76
C VAL A 27 4.99 8.70 9.40
N LEU A 28 6.24 8.43 9.02
CA LEU A 28 6.70 7.08 8.70
C LEU A 28 6.38 6.12 9.86
N GLU A 29 6.66 6.50 11.10
CA GLU A 29 6.37 5.69 12.28
C GLU A 29 4.86 5.44 12.46
N SER A 30 4.02 6.42 12.12
CA SER A 30 2.55 6.29 12.18
C SER A 30 1.94 5.42 11.08
N LEU A 31 2.70 5.06 10.03
CA LEU A 31 2.17 4.27 8.92
C LEU A 31 1.95 2.79 9.34
N PRO A 32 0.86 2.16 8.86
CA PRO A 32 0.62 0.73 9.05
C PRO A 32 1.74 -0.15 8.47
N SER A 33 1.86 -1.40 8.92
CA SER A 33 2.87 -2.36 8.45
C SER A 33 2.85 -2.65 6.94
N GLN A 34 1.73 -2.38 6.27
CA GLN A 34 1.66 -2.49 4.80
C GLN A 34 2.61 -1.54 4.07
N PHE A 35 3.17 -0.54 4.77
CA PHE A 35 4.15 0.42 4.27
C PHE A 35 5.59 0.08 4.71
N ASP A 36 5.88 -1.12 5.21
CA ASP A 36 7.23 -1.45 5.72
C ASP A 36 8.33 -1.37 4.65
N VAL A 37 7.98 -1.60 3.38
CA VAL A 37 8.88 -1.38 2.24
C VAL A 37 9.29 0.09 2.14
N LEU A 38 8.34 1.01 2.32
CA LEU A 38 8.59 2.45 2.31
C LEU A 38 9.53 2.87 3.45
N LYS A 39 9.30 2.35 4.66
CA LYS A 39 10.17 2.61 5.83
C LYS A 39 11.61 2.13 5.56
N THR A 40 11.75 0.96 4.95
CA THR A 40 13.06 0.41 4.58
C THR A 40 13.74 1.28 3.51
N SER A 41 13.00 1.75 2.51
CA SER A 41 13.52 2.66 1.49
C SER A 41 14.04 3.97 2.10
N TYR A 42 13.31 4.55 3.05
CA TYR A 42 13.75 5.76 3.75
C TYR A 42 15.03 5.51 4.55
N ASN A 43 15.09 4.43 5.34
CA ASN A 43 16.24 4.11 6.18
C ASN A 43 17.52 3.75 5.40
N THR A 44 17.38 3.28 4.16
CA THR A 44 18.52 2.88 3.31
C THR A 44 19.03 4.02 2.44
N GLN A 45 18.23 5.05 2.21
CA GLN A 45 18.62 6.22 1.45
C GLN A 45 19.37 7.21 2.34
N LYS A 46 20.42 7.85 1.78
CA LYS A 46 21.27 8.80 2.51
C LYS A 46 20.81 10.24 2.39
N GLU A 47 19.94 10.53 1.44
CA GLU A 47 19.37 11.87 1.21
C GLU A 47 18.15 12.07 2.10
N GLU A 48 18.05 13.25 2.73
CA GLU A 48 16.85 13.62 3.48
C GLU A 48 15.71 13.94 2.51
N TRP A 49 14.52 13.42 2.82
CA TRP A 49 13.33 13.74 2.05
C TRP A 49 12.82 15.13 2.43
N THR A 50 12.25 15.82 1.46
CA THR A 50 11.38 16.98 1.72
C THR A 50 9.97 16.53 2.08
N ILE A 51 9.19 17.41 2.70
CA ILE A 51 7.78 17.14 3.01
C ILE A 51 6.97 16.84 1.73
N ASP A 52 7.27 17.55 0.64
CA ASP A 52 6.55 17.39 -0.63
C ASP A 52 6.84 16.03 -1.28
N GLU A 53 8.10 15.59 -1.30
CA GLU A 53 8.47 14.25 -1.75
C GLU A 53 7.81 13.17 -0.90
N MET A 54 7.85 13.35 0.42
CA MET A 54 7.23 12.43 1.35
C MET A 54 5.71 12.30 1.14
N ILE A 55 5.00 13.41 0.87
CA ILE A 55 3.58 13.40 0.48
C ILE A 55 3.38 12.60 -0.82
N ALA A 56 4.19 12.86 -1.85
CA ALA A 56 4.08 12.21 -3.15
C ALA A 56 4.30 10.70 -3.05
N ILE A 57 5.36 10.26 -2.38
CA ILE A 57 5.73 8.85 -2.26
C ILE A 57 4.67 8.09 -1.45
N VAL A 58 4.24 8.61 -0.30
CA VAL A 58 3.18 7.96 0.51
C VAL A 58 1.88 7.83 -0.28
N SER A 59 1.51 8.85 -1.05
CA SER A 59 0.28 8.82 -1.88
C SER A 59 0.36 7.76 -2.98
N GLN A 60 1.53 7.63 -3.61
CA GLN A 60 1.78 6.60 -4.63
C GLN A 60 1.76 5.18 -4.03
N GLU A 61 2.36 4.98 -2.87
CA GLU A 61 2.39 3.69 -2.18
C GLU A 61 0.97 3.27 -1.76
N GLU A 62 0.16 4.20 -1.24
CA GLU A 62 -1.24 3.95 -0.89
C GLU A 62 -2.06 3.47 -2.13
N ALA A 63 -1.85 4.09 -3.29
CA ALA A 63 -2.49 3.69 -4.54
C ALA A 63 -2.03 2.29 -4.99
N SER A 64 -0.76 1.97 -4.81
CA SER A 64 -0.17 0.67 -5.17
C SER A 64 -0.73 -0.46 -4.28
N ILE A 65 -0.79 -0.24 -2.96
CA ILE A 65 -1.37 -1.19 -2.00
C ILE A 65 -2.84 -1.51 -2.34
N LYS A 66 -3.62 -0.49 -2.73
CA LYS A 66 -5.03 -0.69 -3.14
C LYS A 66 -5.14 -1.58 -4.39
N LYS A 67 -4.28 -1.38 -5.39
CA LYS A 67 -4.27 -2.19 -6.61
C LYS A 67 -3.89 -3.64 -6.32
N THR A 68 -2.89 -3.88 -5.47
CA THR A 68 -2.44 -5.25 -5.13
C THR A 68 -3.52 -6.04 -4.39
N LYS A 69 -4.25 -5.40 -3.46
CA LYS A 69 -5.41 -6.03 -2.79
C LYS A 69 -6.54 -6.40 -3.75
N SER A 70 -6.81 -5.57 -4.76
CA SER A 70 -7.82 -5.88 -5.77
C SER A 70 -7.45 -7.10 -6.62
N HIS A 71 -6.17 -7.21 -7.00
CA HIS A 71 -5.69 -8.34 -7.81
C HIS A 71 -5.64 -9.66 -7.01
N SER A 72 -5.30 -9.62 -5.72
CA SER A 72 -5.28 -10.84 -4.90
C SER A 72 -6.67 -11.42 -4.65
N VAL A 73 -7.71 -10.57 -4.50
CA VAL A 73 -9.10 -11.02 -4.40
C VAL A 73 -9.59 -11.63 -5.71
N GLN A 74 -9.18 -11.09 -6.85
CA GLN A 74 -9.61 -11.58 -8.17
C GLN A 74 -8.97 -12.94 -8.52
N PHE A 75 -7.77 -13.22 -8.02
CA PHE A 75 -7.09 -14.51 -8.26
C PHE A 75 -7.74 -15.68 -7.52
N ILE A 76 -8.40 -15.44 -6.37
CA ILE A 76 -9.09 -16.49 -5.59
C ILE A 76 -10.45 -16.89 -6.21
N GLY A 77 -11.03 -16.05 -7.07
CA GLY A 77 -12.29 -16.32 -7.76
C GLY A 77 -12.21 -17.26 -8.97
N SER A 78 -11.01 -17.71 -9.35
CA SER A 78 -10.76 -18.43 -10.60
C SER A 78 -10.19 -19.84 -10.40
N THR A 79 -10.61 -20.56 -9.35
CA THR A 79 -10.32 -22.01 -9.24
C THR A 79 -11.51 -22.78 -8.66
N SER A 80 -12.61 -22.89 -9.39
CA SER A 80 -13.53 -24.03 -9.26
C SER A 80 -14.45 -24.15 -10.46
N GLY A 81 -14.37 -25.28 -11.16
CA GLY A 81 -15.30 -25.56 -12.26
C GLY A 81 -14.86 -26.65 -13.23
N THR A 82 -14.55 -27.84 -12.73
CA THR A 82 -14.46 -29.08 -13.50
C THR A 82 -15.70 -29.25 -14.38
N LYS A 83 -15.53 -29.43 -15.69
CA LYS A 83 -16.53 -30.07 -16.56
C LYS A 83 -15.83 -31.11 -17.41
N HIS A 84 -15.85 -32.35 -16.92
CA HIS A 84 -15.64 -33.52 -17.77
C HIS A 84 -17.03 -34.11 -18.02
N GLU A 85 -17.53 -33.92 -19.22
CA GLU A 85 -18.82 -34.43 -19.67
C GLU A 85 -18.55 -35.22 -20.96
N GLU A 86 -18.42 -36.53 -20.85
CA GLU A 86 -18.47 -37.43 -22.01
C GLU A 86 -19.26 -38.68 -21.62
N GLY A 87 -20.58 -38.60 -21.84
CA GLY A 87 -21.41 -39.77 -22.08
C GLY A 87 -21.54 -39.97 -23.59
N PHE A 88 -20.97 -41.05 -24.13
CA PHE A 88 -21.39 -41.59 -25.41
C PHE A 88 -21.68 -43.08 -25.27
N GLN A 89 -22.98 -43.39 -25.26
CA GLN A 89 -23.49 -44.74 -25.45
C GLN A 89 -23.12 -45.24 -26.87
N ARG A 90 -22.46 -46.40 -26.96
CA ARG A 90 -22.80 -47.38 -28.00
C ARG A 90 -22.83 -48.78 -27.39
N GLN A 91 -24.01 -49.37 -27.48
CA GLN A 91 -24.23 -50.80 -27.38
C GLN A 91 -23.51 -51.52 -28.52
N VAL A 92 -23.01 -52.72 -28.26
CA VAL A 92 -22.79 -53.76 -29.29
C VAL A 92 -23.36 -55.07 -28.75
N PRO A 93 -24.18 -55.82 -29.53
CA PRO A 93 -24.78 -57.07 -29.08
C PRO A 93 -23.80 -58.24 -29.25
N PHE A 94 -23.97 -59.23 -28.36
CA PHE A 94 -23.43 -60.61 -28.31
C PHE A 94 -22.24 -60.98 -29.19
#